data_AF-A0AAV3PX71-F1
#
_entry.id   AF-A0AAV3PX71-F1
#
_cell.length_a   1.000
_cell.length_b   1.000
_cell.length_c   1.000
_cell.angle_alpha   90.00
_cell.angle_beta   90.00
_cell.angle_gamma   90.00
#
_symmetry.space_group_name_H-M   'P 1'
#
loop_
_entity.id
_entity.type
_entity.pdbx_description
1 polymer ?
#
loop_
_entity_poly.entity_id
_entity_poly.type
_entity_poly.pdbx_seq_one_letter_code
_entity_poly.pdbx_strand_id
1 'polypeptide(L)'
;MLGRWKGAYDTTKRMKQSGSSKNDVLARTHTIYVENGNGTFNLMQEWDKVRDQPRYMSQVGGNTRSDRKDASKKKGKGKSSRTGKAEALEIVEEDWDEYKQFKKKEFKRLDKIVLAQQEVAKAHQEATRVQEEASRIKLEAIRAKKMKLFMKLSFKEHLDDYNKQVLEMLKVELFDN
;
A
#
# COMPACT_ATOMS: atom_id res chain seq x y z
N MET A 1 -5.58 7.92 -7.46
CA MET A 1 -4.17 8.04 -7.92
C MET A 1 -4.04 8.78 -9.26
N LEU A 2 -4.81 8.42 -10.30
CA LEU A 2 -4.75 9.05 -11.64
C LEU A 2 -4.94 10.57 -11.68
N GLY A 3 -5.86 11.12 -10.88
CA GLY A 3 -6.13 12.57 -10.86
C GLY A 3 -4.96 13.43 -10.39
N ARG A 4 -4.18 12.95 -9.41
CA ARG A 4 -3.00 13.65 -8.90
C ARG A 4 -1.86 13.69 -9.91
N TRP A 5 -1.63 12.56 -10.59
CA TRP A 5 -0.62 12.48 -11.65
C TRP A 5 -0.99 13.39 -12.83
N LYS A 6 -2.28 13.43 -13.22
CA LYS A 6 -2.78 14.33 -14.25
C LYS A 6 -2.56 15.81 -13.88
N GLY A 7 -2.84 16.18 -12.63
CA GLY A 7 -2.60 17.54 -12.14
C GLY A 7 -1.13 17.94 -12.12
N ALA A 8 -0.23 17.02 -11.71
CA ALA A 8 1.21 17.24 -11.74
C ALA A 8 1.71 17.41 -13.20
N TYR A 9 1.21 16.56 -14.12
CA TYR A 9 1.55 16.62 -15.54
C TYR A 9 1.06 17.90 -16.23
N ASP A 10 -0.16 18.34 -15.93
CA ASP A 10 -0.70 19.58 -16.47
C ASP A 10 0.06 20.81 -15.93
N THR A 11 0.55 20.73 -14.69
CA THR A 11 1.35 21.79 -14.06
C THR A 11 2.74 21.90 -14.69
N THR A 12 3.44 20.78 -14.89
CA THR A 12 4.73 20.79 -15.59
C THR A 12 4.60 21.21 -17.05
N LYS A 13 3.51 20.82 -17.72
CA LYS A 13 3.22 21.25 -19.09
C LYS A 13 2.99 22.75 -19.20
N ARG A 14 2.38 23.39 -18.18
CA ARG A 14 2.23 24.86 -18.10
C ARG A 14 3.55 25.57 -17.81
N MET A 15 4.44 24.95 -17.04
CA MET A 15 5.77 25.49 -16.71
C MET A 15 6.81 25.26 -17.82
N LYS A 16 6.43 24.60 -18.92
CA LYS A 16 7.34 24.22 -20.00
C LYS A 16 7.91 25.46 -20.69
N GLN A 17 9.24 25.63 -20.62
CA GLN A 17 9.97 26.63 -21.39
C GLN A 17 10.41 26.03 -22.75
N SER A 18 10.69 26.90 -23.73
CA SER A 18 11.20 26.47 -25.04
C SER A 18 12.47 25.65 -24.87
N GLY A 19 12.47 24.41 -25.38
CA GLY A 19 13.62 23.49 -25.28
C GLY A 19 13.42 22.29 -24.34
N SER A 20 12.37 22.24 -23.51
CA SER A 20 12.15 21.06 -22.64
C SER A 20 11.71 19.83 -23.44
N SER A 21 12.42 18.72 -23.28
CA SER A 21 12.08 17.43 -23.87
C SER A 21 10.89 16.79 -23.15
N LYS A 22 10.24 15.81 -23.79
CA LYS A 22 9.13 15.06 -23.16
C LYS A 22 9.60 14.34 -21.88
N ASN A 23 10.84 13.88 -21.85
CA ASN A 23 11.42 13.19 -20.70
C ASN A 23 11.65 14.15 -19.53
N ASP A 24 12.05 15.40 -19.80
CA ASP A 24 12.19 16.42 -18.76
C ASP A 24 10.85 16.77 -18.10
N VAL A 25 9.79 16.80 -18.91
CA VAL A 25 8.41 17.02 -18.42
C VAL A 25 7.97 15.86 -17.54
N LEU A 26 8.23 14.61 -17.94
CA LEU A 26 7.87 13.43 -17.15
C LEU A 26 8.68 13.33 -15.85
N ALA A 27 9.99 13.60 -15.89
CA ALA A 27 10.86 13.62 -14.72
C ALA A 27 10.40 14.66 -13.69
N ARG A 28 10.15 15.90 -14.14
CA ARG A 28 9.59 16.96 -13.27
C ARG A 28 8.19 16.63 -12.76
N THR A 29 7.37 15.93 -13.55
CA THR A 29 6.02 15.52 -13.14
C THR A 29 6.11 14.52 -11.99
N HIS A 30 7.05 13.59 -12.08
CA HIS A 30 7.31 12.63 -11.01
C HIS A 30 7.81 13.34 -9.75
N THR A 31 8.73 14.29 -9.88
CA THR A 31 9.21 15.13 -8.76
C THR A 31 8.05 15.85 -8.07
N ILE A 32 7.21 16.58 -8.81
CA ILE A 32 6.05 17.31 -8.25
C ILE A 32 5.02 16.34 -7.65
N TYR A 33 4.79 15.19 -8.27
CA TYR A 33 3.87 14.18 -7.76
C TYR A 33 4.34 13.58 -6.42
N VAL A 34 5.65 13.36 -6.26
CA VAL A 34 6.26 12.82 -5.05
C VAL A 34 6.40 13.90 -3.97
N GLU A 35 6.81 15.12 -4.33
CA GLU A 35 6.95 16.26 -3.40
C GLU A 35 5.59 16.73 -2.85
N ASN A 36 4.53 16.68 -3.66
CA ASN A 36 3.14 16.88 -3.19
C ASN A 36 2.57 15.66 -2.44
N GLY A 37 3.43 14.69 -2.10
CA GLY A 37 3.12 13.43 -1.43
C GLY A 37 2.96 13.51 0.09
N ASN A 38 3.04 14.69 0.71
CA ASN A 38 2.82 14.87 2.16
C ASN A 38 1.59 15.73 2.50
N GLY A 39 0.50 15.49 1.77
CA GLY A 39 -0.83 16.01 2.10
C GLY A 39 -1.89 15.04 1.58
N THR A 40 -2.61 14.40 2.48
CA THR A 40 -3.73 13.51 2.19
C THR A 40 -4.88 14.27 1.51
N PHE A 41 -4.86 14.40 0.18
CA PHE A 41 -6.07 14.68 -0.61
C PHE A 41 -7.09 13.58 -0.34
N ASN A 42 -8.02 13.87 0.54
CA ASN A 42 -9.20 13.10 0.82
C ASN A 42 -10.33 13.68 -0.03
N LEU A 43 -10.82 12.89 -0.99
CA LEU A 43 -11.87 13.30 -1.92
C LEU A 43 -13.11 13.82 -1.18
N MET A 44 -13.41 13.27 0.00
CA MET A 44 -14.56 13.67 0.82
C MET A 44 -14.38 15.07 1.41
N GLN A 45 -13.18 15.38 1.93
CA GLN A 45 -12.86 16.68 2.53
C GLN A 45 -12.81 17.80 1.49
N GLU A 46 -12.33 17.51 0.29
CA GLU A 46 -12.33 18.48 -0.81
C GLU A 46 -13.73 18.68 -1.41
N TRP A 47 -14.59 17.67 -1.38
CA TRP A 47 -15.99 17.79 -1.79
C TRP A 47 -16.79 18.72 -0.86
N ASP A 48 -16.58 18.62 0.46
CA ASP A 48 -17.23 19.49 1.44
C ASP A 48 -16.87 20.97 1.24
N LYS A 49 -15.61 21.28 0.92
CA LYS A 49 -15.16 22.66 0.63
C LYS A 49 -15.78 23.27 -0.62
N VAL A 50 -16.16 22.44 -1.60
CA VAL A 50 -16.73 22.90 -2.88
C VAL A 50 -18.24 23.01 -2.81
N ARG A 51 -18.92 22.12 -2.06
CA ARG A 51 -20.38 22.13 -1.90
C ARG A 51 -20.90 23.47 -1.38
N ASP A 52 -20.20 24.06 -0.43
CA ASP A 52 -20.66 25.25 0.27
C ASP A 52 -20.21 26.56 -0.42
N GLN A 53 -19.62 26.48 -1.64
CA GLN A 53 -19.31 27.67 -2.42
C GLN A 53 -20.57 28.31 -3.05
N PRO A 54 -20.79 29.62 -2.87
CA PRO A 54 -21.98 30.32 -3.38
C PRO A 54 -22.08 30.33 -4.92
N ARG A 55 -21.02 29.97 -5.65
CA ARG A 55 -21.01 29.88 -7.13
C ARG A 55 -21.95 28.81 -7.69
N TYR A 56 -22.38 27.84 -6.89
CA TYR A 56 -23.26 26.75 -7.34
C TYR A 56 -24.68 26.79 -6.77
N MET A 57 -24.98 27.72 -5.86
CA MET A 57 -26.29 27.81 -5.18
C MET A 57 -27.18 28.98 -5.64
N SER A 58 -26.88 29.63 -6.77
CA SER A 58 -27.80 30.62 -7.34
C SER A 58 -27.73 30.70 -8.85
N GLN A 59 -28.51 29.83 -9.52
CA GLN A 59 -29.23 30.22 -10.73
C GLN A 59 -30.46 29.33 -10.97
N VAL A 60 -31.33 29.26 -9.95
CA VAL A 60 -32.75 28.99 -10.18
C VAL A 60 -33.44 30.34 -10.14
N GLY A 61 -33.78 30.87 -11.31
CA GLY A 61 -34.64 32.04 -11.46
C GLY A 61 -34.02 33.19 -12.26
N GLY A 62 -34.68 33.58 -13.35
CA GLY A 62 -34.49 34.89 -13.96
C GLY A 62 -33.96 34.89 -15.39
N ASN A 63 -34.81 34.51 -16.33
CA ASN A 63 -34.68 34.89 -17.74
C ASN A 63 -34.89 36.40 -17.87
N THR A 64 -33.82 37.20 -17.87
CA THR A 64 -33.89 38.60 -18.30
C THR A 64 -32.98 38.83 -19.49
N ARG A 65 -33.65 39.06 -20.62
CA ARG A 65 -33.13 39.45 -21.92
C ARG A 65 -32.15 40.62 -21.78
N SER A 66 -30.96 40.48 -22.33
CA SER A 66 -30.14 41.63 -22.72
C SER A 66 -30.02 41.63 -24.25
N ASP A 67 -30.74 42.58 -24.84
CA ASP A 67 -30.67 42.91 -26.26
C ASP A 67 -29.24 43.25 -26.66
N ARG A 68 -28.71 42.51 -27.65
CA ARG A 68 -27.62 43.01 -28.50
C ARG A 68 -27.80 42.48 -29.91
N LYS A 69 -28.52 43.25 -30.72
CA LYS A 69 -28.44 43.18 -32.18
C LYS A 69 -27.16 43.89 -32.60
N ASP A 70 -26.29 43.20 -33.35
CA ASP A 70 -25.96 43.66 -34.70
C ASP A 70 -25.21 42.63 -35.53
N ALA A 71 -25.41 42.76 -36.83
CA ALA A 71 -25.23 41.80 -37.90
C ALA A 71 -23.77 41.52 -38.29
N SER A 72 -23.51 40.28 -38.73
CA SER A 72 -22.90 40.04 -40.06
C SER A 72 -22.90 38.55 -40.44
N LYS A 73 -23.58 38.25 -41.56
CA LYS A 73 -23.59 36.96 -42.26
C LYS A 73 -22.16 36.56 -42.67
N LYS A 74 -21.74 35.34 -42.34
CA LYS A 74 -20.89 34.52 -43.24
C LYS A 74 -21.32 33.05 -43.17
N LYS A 75 -21.94 32.61 -44.27
CA LYS A 75 -22.16 31.20 -44.64
C LYS A 75 -20.81 30.49 -44.67
N GLY A 76 -20.61 29.51 -43.80
CA GLY A 76 -19.57 28.49 -43.92
C GLY A 76 -20.24 27.12 -43.77
N LYS A 77 -20.44 26.43 -44.89
CA LYS A 77 -21.01 25.08 -44.98
C LYS A 77 -20.30 24.14 -44.02
N GLY A 78 -21.08 23.45 -43.19
CA GLY A 78 -20.60 22.29 -42.46
C GLY A 78 -20.09 21.21 -43.41
N LYS A 79 -18.90 20.69 -43.09
CA LYS A 79 -18.54 19.30 -43.34
C LYS A 79 -18.00 18.76 -42.01
N SER A 80 -18.91 18.17 -41.25
CA SER A 80 -18.60 17.27 -40.14
C SER A 80 -17.64 16.21 -40.67
N SER A 81 -16.43 16.13 -40.13
CA SER A 81 -15.53 14.99 -40.30
C SER A 81 -16.19 13.76 -39.68
N ARG A 82 -16.98 13.02 -40.46
CA ARG A 82 -17.47 11.70 -40.06
C ARG A 82 -16.44 10.60 -40.30
N THR A 83 -15.40 10.87 -41.08
CA THR A 83 -14.37 9.88 -41.44
C THR A 83 -13.37 9.61 -40.31
N GLY A 84 -12.88 10.64 -39.60
CA GLY A 84 -11.90 10.45 -38.52
C GLY A 84 -12.49 10.00 -37.17
N LYS A 85 -13.82 9.92 -37.04
CA LYS A 85 -14.49 9.58 -35.78
C LYS A 85 -14.68 8.07 -35.60
N ALA A 86 -14.77 7.31 -36.69
CA ALA A 86 -14.87 5.85 -36.65
C ALA A 86 -13.50 5.20 -36.39
N GLU A 87 -12.45 5.62 -37.12
CA GLU A 87 -11.06 5.18 -36.92
C GLU A 87 -10.53 5.49 -35.51
N ALA A 88 -10.79 6.70 -35.00
CA ALA A 88 -10.38 7.07 -33.65
C ALA A 88 -11.18 6.34 -32.55
N LEU A 89 -12.34 5.76 -32.86
CA LEU A 89 -13.11 4.93 -31.94
C LEU A 89 -12.58 3.49 -31.92
N GLU A 90 -12.26 2.94 -33.09
CA GLU A 90 -11.70 1.59 -33.25
C GLU A 90 -10.31 1.46 -32.59
N ILE A 91 -9.43 2.45 -32.79
CA ILE A 91 -8.10 2.50 -32.14
C ILE A 91 -8.23 2.62 -30.62
N VAL A 92 -9.19 3.40 -30.12
CA VAL A 92 -9.45 3.54 -28.68
C VAL A 92 -10.02 2.26 -28.06
N GLU A 93 -10.75 1.47 -28.84
CA GLU A 93 -11.33 0.20 -28.40
C GLU A 93 -10.28 -0.92 -28.34
N GLU A 94 -9.38 -1.01 -29.31
CA GLU A 94 -8.22 -1.93 -29.28
C GLU A 94 -7.24 -1.60 -28.14
N ASP A 95 -6.88 -0.32 -27.97
CA ASP A 95 -6.03 0.14 -26.85
C ASP A 95 -6.62 -0.21 -25.47
N TRP A 96 -7.96 -0.22 -25.38
CA TRP A 96 -8.68 -0.55 -24.14
C TRP A 96 -8.63 -2.04 -23.80
N ASP A 97 -8.73 -2.90 -24.81
CA ASP A 97 -8.66 -4.34 -24.61
C ASP A 97 -7.24 -4.82 -24.32
N GLU A 98 -6.22 -4.21 -24.94
CA GLU A 98 -4.82 -4.45 -24.57
C GLU A 98 -4.55 -4.03 -23.11
N TYR A 99 -5.05 -2.86 -22.70
CA TYR A 99 -4.94 -2.38 -21.33
C TYR A 99 -5.61 -3.33 -20.32
N LYS A 100 -6.81 -3.85 -20.61
CA LYS A 100 -7.46 -4.85 -19.75
C LYS A 100 -6.63 -6.12 -19.61
N GLN A 101 -6.08 -6.63 -20.71
CA GLN A 101 -5.25 -7.83 -20.69
C GLN A 101 -3.97 -7.61 -19.89
N PHE A 102 -3.32 -6.46 -20.08
CA PHE A 102 -2.15 -6.05 -19.31
C PHE A 102 -2.47 -5.99 -17.82
N LYS A 103 -3.58 -5.33 -17.43
CA LYS A 103 -4.00 -5.27 -16.02
C LYS A 103 -4.30 -6.64 -15.44
N LYS A 104 -4.96 -7.53 -16.18
CA LYS A 104 -5.22 -8.90 -15.75
C LYS A 104 -3.91 -9.68 -15.51
N LYS A 105 -2.89 -9.48 -16.34
CA LYS A 105 -1.56 -10.09 -16.15
C LYS A 105 -0.84 -9.51 -14.93
N GLU A 106 -0.87 -8.19 -14.75
CA GLU A 106 -0.27 -7.53 -13.58
C GLU A 106 -0.94 -7.95 -12.27
N PHE A 107 -2.28 -8.04 -12.22
CA PHE A 107 -2.98 -8.55 -11.04
C PHE A 107 -2.57 -9.98 -10.70
N LYS A 108 -2.52 -10.88 -11.69
CA LYS A 108 -2.04 -12.25 -11.48
C LYS A 108 -0.59 -12.30 -10.97
N ARG A 109 0.26 -11.38 -11.42
CA ARG A 109 1.65 -11.28 -10.94
C ARG A 109 1.68 -10.81 -9.48
N LEU A 110 0.87 -9.83 -9.12
CA LEU A 110 0.77 -9.33 -7.76
C LEU A 110 0.24 -10.41 -6.81
N ASP A 111 -0.79 -11.17 -7.19
CA ASP A 111 -1.30 -12.28 -6.38
C ASP A 111 -0.21 -13.32 -6.08
N LYS A 112 0.62 -13.65 -7.06
CA LYS A 112 1.77 -14.56 -6.87
C LYS A 112 2.79 -14.00 -5.90
N ILE A 113 3.08 -12.69 -5.97
CA ILE A 113 4.02 -12.04 -5.06
C ILE A 113 3.47 -12.05 -3.62
N VAL A 114 2.19 -11.72 -3.46
CA VAL A 114 1.52 -11.73 -2.16
C VAL A 114 1.54 -13.14 -1.56
N LEU A 115 1.24 -14.17 -2.36
CA LEU A 115 1.29 -15.56 -1.91
C LEU A 115 2.71 -15.96 -1.46
N ALA A 116 3.72 -15.65 -2.27
CA ALA A 116 5.11 -15.95 -1.92
C ALA A 116 5.56 -15.23 -0.64
N GLN A 117 5.17 -13.96 -0.46
CA GLN A 117 5.45 -13.22 0.77
C GLN A 117 4.76 -13.83 1.99
N GLN A 118 3.52 -14.29 1.84
CA GLN A 118 2.79 -14.97 2.90
C GLN A 118 3.44 -16.30 3.29
N GLU A 119 3.89 -17.08 2.32
CA GLU A 119 4.62 -18.35 2.55
C GLU A 119 5.94 -18.09 3.28
N VAL A 120 6.71 -17.09 2.85
CA VAL A 120 7.95 -16.68 3.52
C VAL A 120 7.68 -16.23 4.94
N ALA A 121 6.63 -15.45 5.18
CA ALA A 121 6.25 -15.02 6.53
C ALA A 121 5.86 -16.19 7.43
N LYS A 122 5.08 -17.16 6.91
CA LYS A 122 4.72 -18.38 7.63
C LYS A 122 5.94 -19.23 7.97
N ALA A 123 6.82 -19.46 7.00
CA ALA A 123 8.06 -20.22 7.22
C ALA A 123 8.96 -19.56 8.28
N HIS A 124 9.04 -18.22 8.29
CA HIS A 124 9.79 -17.49 9.30
C HIS A 124 9.19 -17.62 10.71
N GLN A 125 7.87 -17.53 10.84
CA GLN A 125 7.16 -17.75 12.11
C GLN A 125 7.35 -19.18 12.61
N GLU A 126 7.24 -20.17 11.72
CA GLU A 126 7.43 -21.58 12.06
C GLU A 126 8.85 -21.86 12.51
N ALA A 127 9.87 -21.34 11.81
CA ALA A 127 11.26 -21.47 12.21
C ALA A 127 11.52 -20.90 13.61
N THR A 128 10.92 -19.75 13.93
CA THR A 128 11.02 -19.12 15.25
C THR A 128 10.40 -20.02 16.32
N ARG A 129 9.18 -20.53 16.07
CA ARG A 129 8.49 -21.43 16.99
C ARG A 129 9.29 -22.72 17.24
N VAL A 130 9.83 -23.34 16.20
CA VAL A 130 10.66 -24.56 16.31
C VAL A 130 11.92 -24.29 17.16
N GLN A 131 12.54 -23.11 17.01
CA GLN A 131 13.71 -22.74 17.81
C GLN A 131 13.37 -22.53 19.29
N GLU A 132 12.23 -21.92 19.59
CA GLU A 132 11.72 -21.75 20.96
C GLU A 132 11.38 -23.10 21.61
N GLU A 133 10.68 -23.98 20.89
CA GLU A 133 10.38 -25.33 21.35
C GLU A 133 11.65 -26.14 21.60
N ALA A 134 12.63 -26.08 20.70
CA ALA A 134 13.91 -26.75 20.90
C ALA A 134 14.65 -26.22 22.14
N SER A 135 14.55 -24.93 22.42
CA SER A 135 15.14 -24.30 23.61
C SER A 135 14.42 -24.75 24.89
N ARG A 136 13.08 -24.81 24.85
CA ARG A 136 12.24 -25.33 25.94
C ARG A 136 12.57 -26.78 26.26
N ILE A 137 12.62 -27.65 25.25
CA ILE A 137 12.95 -29.08 25.41
C ILE A 137 14.33 -29.27 26.03
N LYS A 138 15.32 -28.46 25.62
CA LYS A 138 16.67 -28.50 26.21
C LYS A 138 16.64 -28.15 27.70
N LEU A 139 15.93 -27.10 28.08
CA LEU A 139 15.79 -26.69 29.48
C LEU A 139 15.04 -27.75 30.31
N GLU A 140 13.96 -28.32 29.77
CA GLU A 140 13.23 -29.41 30.42
C GLU A 140 14.10 -30.65 30.61
N ALA A 141 14.95 -31.00 29.63
CA ALA A 141 15.89 -32.11 29.76
C ALA A 141 16.93 -31.87 30.86
N ILE A 142 17.41 -30.63 31.01
CA ILE A 142 18.30 -30.24 32.13
C ILE A 142 17.54 -30.36 33.45
N ARG A 143 16.31 -29.82 33.53
CA ARG A 143 15.47 -29.90 34.72
C ARG A 143 15.19 -31.34 35.13
N ALA A 144 14.91 -32.24 34.18
CA ALA A 144 14.68 -33.65 34.44
C ALA A 144 15.92 -34.35 35.02
N LYS A 145 17.13 -34.01 34.54
CA LYS A 145 18.38 -34.52 35.12
C LYS A 145 18.57 -34.05 36.55
N LYS A 146 18.32 -32.76 36.82
CA LYS A 146 18.35 -32.18 38.18
C LYS A 146 17.34 -32.87 39.10
N MET A 147 16.10 -33.05 38.64
CA MET A 147 15.04 -33.75 39.37
C MET A 147 15.43 -35.18 39.72
N LYS A 148 16.00 -35.91 38.75
CA LYS A 148 16.49 -37.28 38.97
C LYS A 148 17.59 -37.35 40.03
N LEU A 149 18.51 -36.38 40.03
CA LEU A 149 19.57 -36.30 41.04
C LEU A 149 19.01 -35.97 42.42
N PHE A 150 18.09 -35.00 42.49
CA PHE A 150 17.38 -34.64 43.72
C PHE A 150 16.71 -35.86 44.35
N MET A 151 15.93 -36.62 43.56
CA MET A 151 15.27 -37.85 44.04
C MET A 151 16.28 -38.88 44.59
N LYS A 152 17.41 -39.09 43.90
CA LYS A 152 18.43 -40.04 44.36
C LYS A 152 19.04 -39.63 45.70
N LEU A 153 19.31 -38.34 45.88
CA LEU A 153 19.89 -37.81 47.11
C LEU A 153 18.87 -37.82 48.26
N SER A 154 17.60 -37.53 47.99
CA SER A 154 16.55 -37.52 49.01
C SER A 154 16.24 -38.90 49.62
N PHE A 155 16.50 -39.98 48.88
CA PHE A 155 16.31 -41.36 49.38
C PHE A 155 17.55 -41.94 50.07
N LYS A 156 18.67 -41.21 50.11
CA LYS A 156 19.91 -41.71 50.72
C LYS A 156 19.82 -41.55 52.25
N GLU A 157 19.99 -42.64 52.98
CA GLU A 157 19.83 -42.67 54.44
C GLU A 157 20.92 -41.88 55.19
N HIS A 158 22.13 -41.83 54.64
CA HIS A 158 23.25 -41.03 55.15
C HIS A 158 23.83 -40.14 54.05
N LEU A 159 23.65 -38.82 54.20
CA LEU A 159 24.29 -37.82 53.35
C LEU A 159 25.53 -37.25 54.04
N ASP A 160 26.64 -37.19 53.31
CA ASP A 160 27.77 -36.32 53.67
C ASP A 160 27.41 -34.85 53.48
N ASP A 161 28.23 -33.95 54.03
CA ASP A 161 27.93 -32.51 54.04
C ASP A 161 27.93 -31.89 52.64
N TYR A 162 28.73 -32.43 51.72
CA TYR A 162 28.70 -32.03 50.30
C TYR A 162 27.35 -32.37 49.66
N ASN A 163 26.88 -33.61 49.82
CA ASN A 163 25.60 -34.06 49.28
C ASN A 163 24.42 -33.31 49.91
N LYS A 164 24.50 -32.90 51.18
CA LYS A 164 23.50 -32.02 51.81
C LYS A 164 23.43 -30.65 51.13
N GLN A 165 24.58 -30.01 50.85
CA GLN A 165 24.61 -28.73 50.13
C GLN A 165 24.02 -28.86 48.72
N VAL A 166 24.39 -29.92 47.99
CA VAL A 166 23.86 -30.18 46.64
C VAL A 166 22.34 -30.39 46.68
N LEU A 167 21.81 -31.11 47.67
CA LEU A 167 20.37 -31.33 47.82
C LEU A 167 19.62 -30.01 48.04
N GLU A 168 20.12 -29.13 48.90
CA GLU A 168 19.48 -27.83 49.17
C GLU A 168 19.55 -26.90 47.96
N MET A 169 20.69 -26.84 47.26
CA MET A 169 20.82 -26.07 46.02
C MET A 169 19.85 -26.56 44.94
N LEU A 170 19.73 -27.88 44.75
CA LEU A 170 18.78 -28.46 43.80
C LEU A 170 17.33 -28.15 44.18
N LYS A 171 17.01 -28.08 45.48
CA LYS A 171 15.67 -27.75 45.96
C LYS A 171 15.29 -26.33 45.55
N VAL A 172 16.18 -25.37 45.78
CA VAL A 172 15.98 -23.97 45.33
C VAL A 172 15.82 -23.91 43.82
N GLU A 173 16.76 -24.46 43.06
CA GLU A 173 16.72 -24.39 41.58
C GLU A 173 15.52 -25.10 40.93
N LEU A 174 14.93 -26.11 41.56
CA LEU A 174 13.84 -26.91 40.99
C LEU A 174 12.45 -26.41 41.38
N PHE A 175 12.33 -25.84 42.58
CA PHE A 175 11.04 -25.58 43.23
C PHE A 175 10.84 -24.13 43.68
N ASP A 176 11.89 -23.34 43.84
CA ASP A 176 11.74 -21.91 44.12
C ASP A 176 11.68 -21.16 42.78
N ASN A 177 10.49 -20.64 42.45
CA ASN A 177 10.20 -19.79 41.30
C ASN A 177 10.36 -18.31 41.66
#